data_AF-A0A8C2WVK3-F1
#
_entry.id   AF-A0A8C2WVK3-F1
#
_cell.length_a   1.000
_cell.length_b   1.000
_cell.length_c   1.000
_cell.angle_alpha   90.00
_cell.angle_beta   90.00
_cell.angle_gamma   90.00
#
_symmetry.space_group_name_H-M   'P 1'
#
loop_
_entity.id
_entity.type
_entity.pdbx_description
1 polymer ?
#
loop_
_entity_poly.entity_id
_entity_poly.type
_entity_poly.pdbx_seq_one_letter_code
_entity_poly.pdbx_strand_id
1 'polypeptide(L)'
;SSMAARRPFTDTDTADEAVRATCDDATICKRYATSKGYWKDPYIQYFVRSVGERKAPEINRGYYARVQGVDHLLDAFIKKAECDCQVINLGAGLDTTFWRLKDKNLMPRKFFEVDFPTVVARKIHNIKKKTFCASASYVFQLLPSVCLGFVCTDAHSLDSDRYCIIGADLRDISSLDEKLKKFQLNPELPTLLLSECVLVYMTPSQSSNVVHWAAETFHTAMFINYEQVNMSDRFGQVMIENLQRRQCTLAGVEACQSLDSQKERFLKTGWQHADALDMITVYSMLPQEDMARIESLEFLDERELLQQLLQHYSICWATKDRLNLGNAHVTLQLHGREWACSWSRKHETITAQFQGHLHPLRRHAVRYCIYFVVLICYAIHIPTHPLQFEGLVWSF
;
A
#
# COMPACT_ATOMS: atom_id res chain seq x y z
N SER A 1 36.05 3.84 32.24
CA SER A 1 35.31 3.42 31.04
C SER A 1 34.23 2.41 31.41
N SER A 2 33.00 2.85 31.65
CA SER A 2 31.86 1.95 31.73
C SER A 2 31.44 1.57 30.32
N MET A 3 31.68 0.32 29.92
CA MET A 3 31.04 -0.25 28.74
C MET A 3 29.53 -0.26 28.99
N ALA A 4 28.79 0.54 28.23
CA ALA A 4 27.33 0.48 28.22
C ALA A 4 26.94 -0.92 27.74
N ALA A 5 26.36 -1.71 28.65
CA ALA A 5 25.78 -3.01 28.31
C ALA A 5 24.73 -2.80 27.22
N ARG A 6 24.92 -3.42 26.04
CA ARG A 6 23.91 -3.47 24.99
C ARG A 6 22.65 -4.10 25.59
N ARG A 7 21.54 -3.37 25.59
CA ARG A 7 20.23 -3.93 25.96
C ARG A 7 19.91 -5.08 25.00
N PRO A 8 19.45 -6.24 25.51
CA PRO A 8 18.99 -7.31 24.63
C PRO A 8 17.79 -6.83 23.80
N PHE A 9 17.80 -7.13 22.50
CA PHE A 9 16.68 -6.83 21.60
C PHE A 9 15.44 -7.58 22.08
N THR A 10 14.29 -6.91 22.10
CA THR A 10 13.00 -7.57 22.37
C THR A 10 12.46 -8.23 21.10
N ASP A 11 11.59 -9.23 21.23
CA ASP A 11 10.88 -9.83 20.08
C ASP A 11 10.09 -8.77 19.28
N THR A 12 9.66 -7.71 19.96
CA THR A 12 8.98 -6.54 19.37
C THR A 12 9.91 -5.72 18.49
N ASP A 13 11.17 -5.50 18.91
CA ASP A 13 12.17 -4.78 18.11
C ASP A 13 12.53 -5.52 16.81
N THR A 14 12.55 -6.86 16.87
CA THR A 14 12.84 -7.73 15.72
C THR A 14 11.67 -7.74 14.73
N ALA A 15 10.43 -7.83 15.23
CA ALA A 15 9.23 -7.72 14.40
C ALA A 15 9.15 -6.34 13.72
N ASP A 16 9.45 -5.27 14.44
CA ASP A 16 9.47 -3.91 13.89
C ASP A 16 10.58 -3.74 12.83
N GLU A 17 11.71 -4.43 12.95
CA GLU A 17 12.75 -4.41 11.92
C GLU A 17 12.28 -5.04 10.60
N ALA A 18 11.62 -6.20 10.67
CA ALA A 18 11.05 -6.83 9.50
C ALA A 18 9.94 -5.97 8.87
N VAL A 19 9.08 -5.35 9.68
CA VAL A 19 8.05 -4.41 9.19
C VAL A 19 8.71 -3.22 8.48
N ARG A 20 9.78 -2.63 9.03
CA ARG A 20 10.52 -1.55 8.37
C ARG A 20 11.14 -1.99 7.04
N ALA A 21 11.59 -3.24 6.93
CA ALA A 21 12.16 -3.78 5.68
C ALA A 21 11.13 -3.85 4.54
N THR A 22 9.82 -3.99 4.86
CA THR A 22 8.76 -3.99 3.84
C THR A 22 8.69 -2.68 3.05
N CYS A 23 9.14 -1.57 3.62
CA CYS A 23 9.29 -0.29 2.91
C CYS A 23 10.25 -0.43 1.71
N ASP A 24 11.35 -1.18 1.87
CA ASP A 24 12.33 -1.36 0.79
C ASP A 24 11.77 -2.27 -0.30
N ASP A 25 11.12 -3.37 0.09
CA ASP A 25 10.46 -4.29 -0.86
C ASP A 25 9.42 -3.56 -1.73
N ALA A 26 8.53 -2.78 -1.10
CA ALA A 26 7.50 -2.02 -1.80
C ALA A 26 8.12 -0.98 -2.75
N THR A 27 9.13 -0.25 -2.28
CA THR A 27 9.77 0.81 -3.09
C THR A 27 10.55 0.22 -4.26
N ILE A 28 11.25 -0.91 -4.07
CA ILE A 28 11.97 -1.61 -5.14
C ILE A 28 10.99 -2.14 -6.19
N CYS A 29 9.85 -2.72 -5.79
CA CYS A 29 8.85 -3.19 -6.74
C CYS A 29 8.22 -2.04 -7.54
N LYS A 30 7.86 -0.94 -6.86
CA LYS A 30 7.40 0.29 -7.53
C LYS A 30 8.48 0.85 -8.48
N ARG A 31 9.76 0.83 -8.09
CA ARG A 31 10.87 1.28 -8.94
C ARG A 31 11.09 0.38 -10.16
N TYR A 32 10.98 -0.93 -9.99
CA TYR A 32 11.09 -1.89 -11.09
C TYR A 32 9.97 -1.68 -12.10
N ALA A 33 8.72 -1.65 -11.66
CA ALA A 33 7.56 -1.48 -12.54
C ALA A 33 7.57 -0.13 -13.29
N THR A 34 7.98 0.96 -12.63
CA THR A 34 8.16 2.27 -13.31
C THR A 34 9.26 2.24 -14.36
N SER A 35 10.36 1.51 -14.12
CA SER A 35 11.43 1.32 -15.12
C SER A 35 10.97 0.54 -16.36
N LYS A 36 9.94 -0.31 -16.21
CA LYS A 36 9.28 -1.04 -17.29
C LYS A 36 8.17 -0.24 -17.99
N GLY A 37 7.86 0.96 -17.50
CA GLY A 37 6.86 1.84 -18.10
C GLY A 37 5.41 1.55 -17.68
N TYR A 38 5.18 0.81 -16.58
CA TYR A 38 3.81 0.60 -16.09
C TYR A 38 3.13 1.94 -15.74
N TRP A 39 3.83 2.82 -15.01
CA TRP A 39 3.43 4.23 -14.82
C TRP A 39 4.63 5.15 -14.78
N LYS A 40 4.39 6.46 -14.87
CA LYS A 40 5.42 7.49 -14.80
C LYS A 40 5.62 7.94 -13.36
N ASP A 41 6.84 7.75 -12.86
CA ASP A 41 7.31 8.32 -11.60
C ASP A 41 8.76 8.79 -11.76
N PRO A 42 9.00 10.10 -11.99
CA PRO A 42 10.35 10.63 -12.15
C PRO A 42 11.08 10.78 -10.80
N TYR A 43 10.41 10.55 -9.67
CA TYR A 43 10.88 10.87 -8.33
C TYR A 43 11.43 9.64 -7.59
N ILE A 44 10.84 8.46 -7.80
CA ILE A 44 11.18 7.25 -7.03
C ILE A 44 12.66 6.86 -7.12
N GLN A 45 13.32 7.23 -8.22
CA GLN A 45 14.76 7.03 -8.43
C GLN A 45 15.66 7.77 -7.42
N TYR A 46 15.13 8.82 -6.78
CA TYR A 46 15.86 9.58 -5.78
C TYR A 46 15.82 8.91 -4.41
N PHE A 47 14.88 7.99 -4.19
CA PHE A 47 14.71 7.28 -2.93
C PHE A 47 15.31 5.88 -2.96
N VAL A 48 15.30 5.23 -4.13
CA VAL A 48 15.93 3.92 -4.36
C VAL A 48 16.73 3.95 -5.65
N ARG A 49 18.04 3.68 -5.55
CA ARG A 49 18.98 3.76 -6.68
C ARG A 49 18.88 2.56 -7.62
N SER A 50 18.81 1.35 -7.06
CA SER A 50 18.77 0.13 -7.83
C SER A 50 17.35 -0.12 -8.34
N VAL A 51 17.22 -0.54 -9.60
CA VAL A 51 15.95 -1.04 -10.13
C VAL A 51 15.59 -2.39 -9.51
N GLY A 52 16.54 -3.03 -8.80
CA GLY A 52 16.37 -4.35 -8.22
C GLY A 52 16.48 -5.45 -9.27
N GLU A 53 16.27 -6.68 -8.83
CA GLU A 53 16.21 -7.84 -9.70
C GLU A 53 14.87 -7.94 -10.43
N ARG A 54 14.83 -8.77 -11.49
CA ARG A 54 13.63 -8.97 -12.30
C ARG A 54 12.45 -9.38 -11.42
N LYS A 55 11.36 -8.61 -11.51
CA LYS A 55 10.06 -8.97 -10.92
C LYS A 55 9.21 -9.70 -11.94
N ALA A 56 8.43 -10.67 -11.48
CA ALA A 56 7.51 -11.41 -12.33
C ALA A 56 6.38 -10.47 -12.85
N PRO A 57 5.88 -10.65 -14.08
CA PRO A 57 4.93 -9.72 -14.69
C PRO A 57 3.65 -9.50 -13.88
N GLU A 58 3.15 -10.55 -13.21
CA GLU A 58 1.98 -10.50 -12.34
C GLU A 58 2.19 -9.58 -11.12
N ILE A 59 3.42 -9.50 -10.60
CA ILE A 59 3.77 -8.56 -9.53
C ILE A 59 3.70 -7.14 -10.04
N ASN A 60 4.25 -6.86 -11.22
CA ASN A 60 4.24 -5.51 -11.79
C ASN A 60 2.82 -5.06 -12.14
N ARG A 61 2.00 -5.95 -12.71
CA ARG A 61 0.56 -5.70 -12.96
C ARG A 61 -0.22 -5.49 -11.67
N GLY A 62 0.09 -6.23 -10.61
CA GLY A 62 -0.49 -6.02 -9.28
C GLY A 62 -0.15 -4.66 -8.67
N TYR A 63 1.13 -4.27 -8.71
CA TYR A 63 1.55 -2.92 -8.29
C TYR A 63 0.93 -1.83 -9.16
N TYR A 64 0.74 -2.07 -10.46
CA TYR A 64 0.06 -1.14 -11.33
C TYR A 64 -1.39 -0.91 -10.89
N ALA A 65 -2.18 -1.99 -10.72
CA ALA A 65 -3.56 -1.90 -10.26
C ALA A 65 -3.66 -1.20 -8.89
N ARG A 66 -2.75 -1.53 -7.97
CA ARG A 66 -2.62 -0.91 -6.65
C ARG A 66 -2.43 0.61 -6.77
N VAL A 67 -1.45 1.06 -7.55
CA VAL A 67 -1.16 2.49 -7.73
C VAL A 67 -2.32 3.20 -8.41
N GLN A 68 -2.90 2.63 -9.47
CA GLN A 68 -4.04 3.24 -10.18
C GLN A 68 -5.27 3.38 -9.30
N GLY A 69 -5.61 2.33 -8.52
CA GLY A 69 -6.77 2.36 -7.62
C GLY A 69 -6.64 3.42 -6.53
N VAL A 70 -5.47 3.48 -5.87
CA VAL A 70 -5.19 4.48 -4.84
C VAL A 70 -5.16 5.90 -5.42
N ASP A 71 -4.43 6.12 -6.53
CA ASP A 71 -4.35 7.41 -7.19
C ASP A 71 -5.73 7.91 -7.64
N HIS A 72 -6.61 7.02 -8.13
CA HIS A 72 -7.95 7.41 -8.56
C HIS A 72 -8.80 7.96 -7.41
N LEU A 73 -8.85 7.25 -6.28
CA LEU A 73 -9.60 7.69 -5.10
C LEU A 73 -9.02 8.98 -4.51
N LEU A 74 -7.69 9.06 -4.43
CA LEU A 74 -6.98 10.25 -3.97
C LEU A 74 -7.28 11.48 -4.84
N ASP A 75 -7.11 11.35 -6.16
CA ASP A 75 -7.37 12.43 -7.12
C ASP A 75 -8.85 12.84 -7.09
N ALA A 76 -9.78 11.88 -6.95
CA ALA A 76 -11.22 12.16 -6.86
C ALA A 76 -11.58 12.97 -5.62
N PHE A 77 -11.02 12.61 -4.45
CA PHE A 77 -11.24 13.35 -3.21
C PHE A 77 -10.68 14.77 -3.29
N ILE A 78 -9.42 14.92 -3.74
CA ILE A 78 -8.77 16.24 -3.85
C ILE A 78 -9.55 17.14 -4.81
N LYS A 79 -10.03 16.61 -5.93
CA LYS A 79 -10.85 17.37 -6.89
C LYS A 79 -12.19 17.78 -6.30
N LYS A 80 -12.89 16.91 -5.58
CA LYS A 80 -14.16 17.21 -4.91
C LYS A 80 -14.01 18.28 -3.82
N ALA A 81 -12.88 18.29 -3.13
CA ALA A 81 -12.54 19.31 -2.15
C ALA A 81 -11.90 20.56 -2.78
N GLU A 82 -11.82 20.66 -4.11
CA GLU A 82 -11.21 21.79 -4.83
C GLU A 82 -9.77 22.12 -4.36
N CYS A 83 -9.00 21.08 -4.02
CA CYS A 83 -7.68 21.18 -3.39
C CYS A 83 -7.64 21.86 -2.00
N ASP A 84 -8.80 22.24 -1.45
CA ASP A 84 -8.98 22.81 -0.11
C ASP A 84 -9.10 21.70 0.95
N CYS A 85 -8.12 20.80 0.96
CA CYS A 85 -8.09 19.63 1.83
C CYS A 85 -6.69 19.34 2.37
N GLN A 86 -6.60 18.38 3.29
CA GLN A 86 -5.35 17.80 3.77
C GLN A 86 -5.25 16.34 3.35
N VAL A 87 -4.03 15.84 3.23
CA VAL A 87 -3.76 14.41 3.02
C VAL A 87 -2.80 13.93 4.09
N ILE A 88 -3.09 12.79 4.71
CA ILE A 88 -2.23 12.11 5.69
C ILE A 88 -1.91 10.71 5.17
N ASN A 89 -0.68 10.48 4.72
CA ASN A 89 -0.20 9.17 4.32
C ASN A 89 0.45 8.46 5.53
N LEU A 90 -0.25 7.46 6.06
CA LEU A 90 0.13 6.68 7.23
C LEU A 90 0.97 5.48 6.79
N GLY A 91 2.19 5.37 7.31
CA GLY A 91 3.18 4.39 6.85
C GLY A 91 3.63 4.69 5.42
N ALA A 92 3.95 5.96 5.16
CA ALA A 92 4.22 6.46 3.81
C ALA A 92 5.47 5.85 3.15
N GLY A 93 6.36 5.21 3.90
CA GLY A 93 7.60 4.66 3.39
C GLY A 93 8.39 5.71 2.59
N LEU A 94 8.84 5.31 1.40
CA LEU A 94 9.52 6.19 0.44
C LEU A 94 8.59 6.66 -0.69
N ASP A 95 7.29 6.76 -0.42
CA ASP A 95 6.29 7.16 -1.40
C ASP A 95 6.54 8.55 -2.03
N THR A 96 6.12 8.72 -3.28
CA THR A 96 6.42 9.90 -4.10
C THR A 96 5.18 10.74 -4.43
N THR A 97 4.02 10.38 -3.88
CA THR A 97 2.71 10.94 -4.25
C THR A 97 2.68 12.45 -4.14
N PHE A 98 3.31 13.03 -3.12
CA PHE A 98 3.41 14.49 -2.98
C PHE A 98 3.93 15.19 -4.25
N TRP A 99 5.07 14.73 -4.78
CA TRP A 99 5.65 15.32 -6.00
C TRP A 99 4.82 14.99 -7.24
N ARG A 100 4.22 13.80 -7.32
CA ARG A 100 3.32 13.42 -8.43
C ARG A 100 2.05 14.26 -8.46
N LEU A 101 1.44 14.56 -7.32
CA LEU A 101 0.29 15.46 -7.19
C LEU A 101 0.64 16.88 -7.65
N LYS A 102 1.85 17.34 -7.34
CA LYS A 102 2.32 18.64 -7.83
C LYS A 102 2.37 18.69 -9.36
N ASP A 103 2.91 17.67 -10.01
CA ASP A 103 2.96 17.60 -11.47
C ASP A 103 1.57 17.53 -12.11
N LYS A 104 0.60 16.94 -11.40
CA LYS A 104 -0.81 16.91 -11.79
C LYS A 104 -1.57 18.22 -11.49
N ASN A 105 -0.93 19.20 -10.83
CA ASN A 105 -1.58 20.42 -10.32
C ASN A 105 -2.76 20.13 -9.36
N LEU A 106 -2.64 19.08 -8.54
CA LEU A 106 -3.63 18.63 -7.56
C LEU A 106 -3.08 18.70 -6.12
N MET A 107 -2.51 19.84 -5.75
CA MET A 107 -1.82 19.99 -4.46
C MET A 107 -2.81 20.32 -3.33
N PRO A 108 -2.96 19.46 -2.30
CA PRO A 108 -3.78 19.76 -1.12
C PRO A 108 -3.15 20.92 -0.31
N ARG A 109 -3.90 21.54 0.61
CA ARG A 109 -3.38 22.58 1.52
C ARG A 109 -2.11 22.14 2.21
N LYS A 110 -2.10 20.92 2.79
CA LYS A 110 -0.90 20.33 3.38
C LYS A 110 -0.93 18.81 3.22
N PHE A 111 0.22 18.24 2.87
CA PHE A 111 0.43 16.80 2.73
C PHE A 111 1.31 16.31 3.89
N PHE A 112 0.78 15.46 4.73
CA PHE A 112 1.46 14.86 5.87
C PHE A 112 1.87 13.43 5.53
N GLU A 113 3.09 13.07 5.86
CA GLU A 113 3.58 11.69 5.83
C GLU A 113 4.00 11.27 7.24
N VAL A 114 3.62 10.06 7.62
CA VAL A 114 4.00 9.47 8.89
C VAL A 114 4.62 8.11 8.65
N ASP A 115 5.76 7.85 9.28
CA ASP A 115 6.38 6.52 9.30
C ASP A 115 7.27 6.38 10.54
N PHE A 116 7.86 5.20 10.76
CA PHE A 116 8.83 5.01 11.81
C PHE A 116 9.99 6.02 11.70
N PRO A 117 10.53 6.52 12.83
CA PRO A 117 11.60 7.53 12.84
C PRO A 117 12.81 7.19 11.98
N THR A 118 13.15 5.90 11.85
CA THR A 118 14.25 5.41 11.01
C THR A 118 13.97 5.54 9.51
N VAL A 119 12.74 5.24 9.08
CA VAL A 119 12.31 5.37 7.68
C VAL A 119 12.24 6.84 7.29
N VAL A 120 11.67 7.67 8.18
CA VAL A 120 11.62 9.12 8.01
C VAL A 120 13.00 9.74 7.92
N ALA A 121 13.91 9.41 8.83
CA ALA A 121 15.29 9.91 8.78
C ALA A 121 15.97 9.58 7.44
N ARG A 122 15.74 8.37 6.90
CA ARG A 122 16.23 7.95 5.59
C ARG A 122 15.61 8.76 4.45
N LYS A 123 14.29 8.98 4.47
CA LYS A 123 13.60 9.79 3.46
C LYS A 123 14.07 11.25 3.49
N ILE A 124 14.18 11.85 4.68
CA ILE A 124 14.73 13.20 4.88
C ILE A 124 16.17 13.28 4.35
N HIS A 125 17.01 12.27 4.62
CA HIS A 125 18.37 12.23 4.07
C HIS A 125 18.37 12.26 2.53
N ASN A 126 17.51 11.47 1.89
CA ASN A 126 17.40 11.44 0.43
C ASN A 126 16.91 12.78 -0.14
N ILE A 127 15.91 13.40 0.49
CA ILE A 127 15.43 14.75 0.14
C ILE A 127 16.60 15.74 0.22
N LYS A 128 17.26 15.83 1.38
CA LYS A 128 18.38 16.76 1.62
C LYS A 128 19.53 16.59 0.64
N LYS A 129 20.00 15.36 0.46
CA LYS A 129 21.14 15.06 -0.41
C LYS A 129 20.91 15.56 -1.83
N LYS A 130 19.67 15.46 -2.32
CA LYS A 130 19.33 15.86 -3.68
C LYS A 130 18.98 17.35 -3.78
N THR A 131 18.38 17.95 -2.76
CA THR A 131 18.24 19.42 -2.67
C THR A 131 19.61 20.12 -2.65
N PHE A 132 20.59 19.56 -1.92
CA PHE A 132 21.94 20.14 -1.81
C PHE A 132 22.76 19.93 -3.09
N CYS A 133 22.71 18.76 -3.75
CA CYS A 133 23.39 18.54 -5.03
C CYS A 133 22.80 19.35 -6.21
N ALA A 134 21.52 19.75 -6.14
CA ALA A 134 20.88 20.58 -7.16
C ALA A 134 21.33 22.06 -7.13
N SER A 135 22.04 22.50 -6.09
CA SER A 135 22.63 23.84 -6.04
C SER A 135 23.89 24.01 -6.92
N ALA A 136 24.48 22.92 -7.39
CA ALA A 136 25.75 22.92 -8.14
C ALA A 136 25.61 22.56 -9.64
N SER A 137 24.40 22.33 -10.15
CA SER A 137 24.16 21.99 -11.56
C SER A 137 22.70 22.29 -11.94
N TYR A 138 22.41 22.42 -13.24
CA TYR A 138 21.14 22.76 -13.92
C TYR A 138 19.84 22.03 -13.44
N VAL A 139 19.91 21.22 -12.38
CA VAL A 139 18.84 20.44 -11.73
C VAL A 139 17.98 21.28 -10.77
N PHE A 140 18.19 22.61 -10.70
CA PHE A 140 17.30 23.52 -9.97
C PHE A 140 15.86 23.55 -10.55
N GLN A 141 15.65 23.05 -11.77
CA GLN A 141 14.35 23.00 -12.43
C GLN A 141 13.56 21.69 -12.22
N LEU A 142 14.16 20.62 -11.68
CA LEU A 142 13.52 19.30 -11.59
C LEU A 142 13.04 18.92 -10.19
N LEU A 143 13.63 19.51 -9.15
CA LEU A 143 12.96 19.55 -7.85
C LEU A 143 12.06 20.79 -7.88
N PRO A 144 10.74 20.61 -7.74
CA PRO A 144 9.82 21.71 -7.55
C PRO A 144 10.37 22.82 -6.65
N SER A 145 10.10 24.07 -7.00
CA SER A 145 10.19 25.25 -6.11
C SER A 145 9.53 25.06 -4.73
N VAL A 146 8.83 23.96 -4.51
CA VAL A 146 8.24 23.51 -3.24
C VAL A 146 9.27 22.95 -2.25
N CYS A 147 10.47 22.55 -2.71
CA CYS A 147 11.57 22.21 -1.80
C CYS A 147 12.24 23.45 -1.17
N LEU A 148 11.98 24.65 -1.70
CA LEU A 148 12.40 25.92 -1.12
C LEU A 148 11.43 26.22 0.02
N GLY A 149 11.84 25.96 1.26
CA GLY A 149 11.01 26.16 2.44
C GLY A 149 10.95 24.97 3.40
N PHE A 150 11.61 23.85 3.09
CA PHE A 150 11.73 22.77 4.06
C PHE A 150 12.63 23.17 5.23
N VAL A 151 12.07 23.15 6.43
CA VAL A 151 12.76 23.34 7.70
C VAL A 151 12.81 22.01 8.42
N CYS A 152 14.01 21.55 8.76
CA CYS A 152 14.16 20.41 9.65
C CYS A 152 14.03 20.87 11.08
N THR A 153 12.99 20.39 11.75
CA THR A 153 12.82 20.60 13.18
C THR A 153 13.69 19.65 13.99
N ASP A 154 13.91 18.41 13.52
CA ASP A 154 14.88 17.46 14.08
C ASP A 154 15.29 16.39 13.05
N ALA A 155 15.95 15.30 13.51
CA ALA A 155 16.39 14.20 12.65
C ALA A 155 15.24 13.33 12.10
N HIS A 156 14.06 13.44 12.70
CA HIS A 156 12.89 12.61 12.46
C HIS A 156 11.67 13.45 12.04
N SER A 157 11.87 14.72 11.69
CA SER A 157 10.79 15.58 11.21
C SER A 157 11.30 16.66 10.26
N LEU A 158 10.54 16.89 9.21
CA LEU A 158 10.78 17.95 8.23
C LEU A 158 9.43 18.56 7.87
N ASP A 159 9.37 19.88 7.89
CA ASP A 159 8.14 20.65 7.71
C ASP A 159 8.31 21.77 6.69
N SER A 160 7.22 22.17 6.07
CA SER A 160 7.05 23.32 5.18
C SER A 160 5.58 23.70 5.12
N ASP A 161 5.28 24.79 4.42
CA ASP A 161 3.91 25.27 4.20
C ASP A 161 2.99 24.20 3.60
N ARG A 162 3.50 23.31 2.73
CA ARG A 162 2.69 22.38 1.92
C ARG A 162 2.98 20.91 2.18
N TYR A 163 4.07 20.58 2.87
CA TYR A 163 4.45 19.20 3.16
C TYR A 163 5.13 19.06 4.51
N CYS A 164 4.77 17.99 5.21
CA CYS A 164 5.34 17.60 6.49
C CYS A 164 5.59 16.09 6.49
N ILE A 165 6.74 15.66 7.00
CA ILE A 165 7.02 14.25 7.29
C ILE A 165 7.43 14.10 8.75
N ILE A 166 6.84 13.11 9.44
CA ILE A 166 6.93 12.94 10.88
C ILE A 166 7.30 11.49 11.22
N GLY A 167 8.37 11.33 11.99
CA GLY A 167 8.73 10.08 12.64
C GLY A 167 7.84 9.79 13.83
N ALA A 168 6.90 8.86 13.68
CA ALA A 168 6.00 8.42 14.74
C ALA A 168 5.65 6.95 14.58
N ASP A 169 5.42 6.29 15.72
CA ASP A 169 4.83 4.96 15.75
C ASP A 169 3.31 5.11 15.69
N LEU A 170 2.67 4.55 14.66
CA LEU A 170 1.21 4.62 14.50
C LEU A 170 0.44 3.93 15.63
N ARG A 171 1.10 3.06 16.42
CA ARG A 171 0.51 2.38 17.58
C ARG A 171 0.33 3.33 18.77
N ASP A 172 1.08 4.43 18.81
CA ASP A 172 0.99 5.48 19.83
C ASP A 172 0.19 6.68 19.30
N ILE A 173 -1.14 6.57 19.41
CA ILE A 173 -2.09 7.58 18.91
C ILE A 173 -1.89 8.94 19.54
N SER A 174 -1.54 9.00 20.83
CA SER A 174 -1.35 10.28 21.53
C SER A 174 -0.15 11.02 20.96
N SER A 175 0.98 10.32 20.79
CA SER A 175 2.19 10.89 20.17
C SER A 175 1.98 11.27 18.70
N LEU A 176 1.21 10.46 17.95
CA LEU A 176 0.85 10.75 16.56
C LEU A 176 0.06 12.07 16.44
N ASP A 177 -1.02 12.20 17.23
CA ASP A 177 -1.91 13.35 17.22
C ASP A 177 -1.19 14.64 17.65
N GLU A 178 -0.42 14.58 18.74
CA GLU A 178 0.37 15.71 19.23
C GLU A 178 1.36 16.22 18.16
N LYS A 179 2.07 15.32 17.49
CA LYS A 179 3.04 15.69 16.45
C LYS A 179 2.35 16.27 15.22
N LEU A 180 1.25 15.68 14.75
CA LEU A 180 0.51 16.23 13.61
C LEU A 180 -0.03 17.63 13.91
N LYS A 181 -0.62 17.84 15.09
CA LYS A 181 -1.11 19.16 15.54
C LYS A 181 0.03 20.18 15.67
N LYS A 182 1.20 19.77 16.17
CA LYS A 182 2.40 20.61 16.22
C LYS A 182 2.79 21.15 14.84
N PHE A 183 2.55 20.39 13.77
CA PHE A 183 2.79 20.79 12.38
C PHE A 183 1.51 21.29 11.67
N GLN A 184 0.61 21.94 12.43
CA GLN A 184 -0.54 22.66 11.91
C GLN A 184 -1.55 21.77 11.16
N LEU A 185 -1.72 20.52 11.58
CA LEU A 185 -2.91 19.74 11.19
C LEU A 185 -4.17 20.49 11.65
N ASN A 186 -5.08 20.76 10.70
CA ASN A 186 -6.37 21.40 10.98
C ASN A 186 -7.51 20.38 10.91
N PRO A 187 -8.15 20.03 12.04
CA PRO A 187 -9.29 19.10 12.07
C PRO A 187 -10.55 19.59 11.33
N GLU A 188 -10.67 20.89 11.09
CA GLU A 188 -11.83 21.50 10.41
C GLU A 188 -11.77 21.38 8.87
N LEU A 189 -10.61 20.99 8.32
CA LEU A 189 -10.46 20.81 6.87
C LEU A 189 -10.86 19.38 6.45
N PRO A 190 -11.46 19.22 5.25
CA PRO A 190 -11.59 17.91 4.62
C PRO A 190 -10.24 17.19 4.61
N THR A 191 -10.17 15.99 5.18
CA THR A 191 -8.90 15.27 5.31
C THR A 191 -9.01 13.86 4.76
N LEU A 192 -8.12 13.53 3.81
CA LEU A 192 -7.96 12.17 3.34
C LEU A 192 -6.82 11.49 4.09
N LEU A 193 -7.08 10.30 4.61
CA LEU A 193 -6.07 9.43 5.18
C LEU A 193 -5.81 8.27 4.23
N LEU A 194 -4.55 7.95 4.02
CA LEU A 194 -4.11 6.85 3.17
C LEU A 194 -3.32 5.85 4.01
N SER A 195 -3.66 4.57 3.88
CA SER A 195 -2.94 3.44 4.43
C SER A 195 -2.72 2.40 3.32
N GLU A 196 -1.48 2.24 2.87
CA GLU A 196 -1.15 1.44 1.69
C GLU A 196 -0.23 0.26 2.06
N CYS A 197 -0.84 -0.87 2.46
CA CYS A 197 -0.24 -2.02 3.13
C CYS A 197 0.41 -1.64 4.47
N VAL A 198 -0.38 -1.15 5.43
CA VAL A 198 0.16 -0.71 6.73
C VAL A 198 -0.62 -1.28 7.91
N LEU A 199 -1.95 -1.18 7.92
CA LEU A 199 -2.77 -1.63 9.06
C LEU A 199 -2.57 -3.12 9.37
N VAL A 200 -2.38 -3.97 8.36
CA VAL A 200 -2.08 -5.41 8.50
C VAL A 200 -0.84 -5.74 9.34
N TYR A 201 0.11 -4.82 9.50
CA TYR A 201 1.31 -5.02 10.34
C TYR A 201 1.07 -4.74 11.82
N MET A 202 -0.10 -4.17 12.17
CA MET A 202 -0.51 -3.86 13.53
C MET A 202 -1.54 -4.88 13.99
N THR A 203 -1.68 -5.11 15.30
CA THR A 203 -2.78 -5.96 15.78
C THR A 203 -4.15 -5.36 15.41
N PRO A 204 -5.24 -6.15 15.33
CA PRO A 204 -6.56 -5.62 15.01
C PRO A 204 -7.00 -4.49 15.96
N SER A 205 -6.64 -4.58 17.24
CA SER A 205 -6.90 -3.52 18.23
C SER A 205 -6.13 -2.23 17.90
N GLN A 206 -4.83 -2.33 17.62
CA GLN A 206 -4.00 -1.18 17.31
C GLN A 206 -4.42 -0.48 16.00
N SER A 207 -4.70 -1.25 14.94
CA SER A 207 -5.19 -0.68 13.68
C SER A 207 -6.59 -0.06 13.84
N SER A 208 -7.48 -0.67 14.64
CA SER A 208 -8.78 -0.09 14.95
C SER A 208 -8.66 1.25 15.69
N ASN A 209 -7.69 1.40 16.59
CA ASN A 209 -7.43 2.67 17.28
C ASN A 209 -7.00 3.78 16.31
N VAL A 210 -6.17 3.47 15.30
CA VAL A 210 -5.80 4.43 14.25
C VAL A 210 -7.02 4.87 13.44
N VAL A 211 -7.84 3.91 13.00
CA VAL A 211 -9.04 4.18 12.20
C VAL A 211 -10.09 4.96 13.00
N HIS A 212 -10.23 4.65 14.29
CA HIS A 212 -11.13 5.35 15.20
C HIS A 212 -10.67 6.79 15.48
N TRP A 213 -9.39 6.99 15.80
CA TRP A 213 -8.81 8.32 15.98
C TRP A 213 -9.07 9.23 14.78
N ALA A 214 -8.92 8.71 13.56
CA ALA A 214 -9.21 9.46 12.35
C ALA A 214 -10.70 9.86 12.25
N ALA A 215 -11.61 8.94 12.57
CA ALA A 215 -13.05 9.20 12.55
C ALA A 215 -13.50 10.22 13.61
N GLU A 216 -12.86 10.22 14.79
CA GLU A 216 -13.12 11.18 15.85
C GLU A 216 -12.54 12.56 15.55
N THR A 217 -11.33 12.60 14.99
CA THR A 217 -10.59 13.85 14.74
C THR A 217 -11.24 14.69 13.64
N PHE A 218 -11.66 14.08 12.54
CA PHE A 218 -12.14 14.81 11.37
C PHE A 218 -13.66 14.68 11.20
N HIS A 219 -14.35 15.80 10.96
CA HIS A 219 -15.79 15.77 10.68
C HIS A 219 -16.12 15.49 9.20
N THR A 220 -15.18 15.77 8.30
CA THR A 220 -15.25 15.43 6.88
C THR A 220 -13.96 14.75 6.48
N ALA A 221 -14.03 13.46 6.17
CA ALA A 221 -12.85 12.68 5.86
C ALA A 221 -13.15 11.52 4.90
N MET A 222 -12.08 11.06 4.27
CA MET A 222 -12.03 9.81 3.53
C MET A 222 -10.83 9.01 4.02
N PHE A 223 -10.98 7.71 4.26
CA PHE A 223 -9.88 6.81 4.53
C PHE A 223 -9.75 5.84 3.37
N ILE A 224 -8.57 5.73 2.76
CA ILE A 224 -8.24 4.71 1.77
C ILE A 224 -7.33 3.68 2.43
N ASN A 225 -7.73 2.41 2.39
CA ASN A 225 -6.95 1.29 2.87
C ASN A 225 -6.74 0.27 1.75
N TYR A 226 -5.49 0.04 1.36
CA TYR A 226 -5.11 -1.04 0.47
C TYR A 226 -4.35 -2.09 1.29
N GLU A 227 -4.84 -3.33 1.37
CA GLU A 227 -4.13 -4.44 2.01
C GLU A 227 -4.71 -5.79 1.58
N GLN A 228 -4.28 -6.87 2.24
CA GLN A 228 -4.74 -8.21 1.96
C GLN A 228 -6.24 -8.41 2.25
N VAL A 229 -6.83 -9.40 1.57
CA VAL A 229 -8.21 -9.88 1.77
C VAL A 229 -8.27 -11.37 1.47
N ASN A 230 -9.35 -12.05 1.88
CA ASN A 230 -9.57 -13.48 1.61
C ASN A 230 -8.47 -14.38 2.18
N MET A 231 -7.83 -13.98 3.29
CA MET A 231 -6.65 -14.66 3.85
C MET A 231 -6.93 -16.00 4.53
N SER A 232 -8.19 -16.44 4.58
CA SER A 232 -8.62 -17.67 5.23
C SER A 232 -8.47 -18.92 4.35
N ASP A 233 -8.27 -18.76 3.04
CA ASP A 233 -8.16 -19.90 2.11
C ASP A 233 -6.73 -20.48 2.05
N ARG A 234 -6.52 -21.50 1.23
CA ARG A 234 -5.21 -22.16 1.11
C ARG A 234 -4.12 -21.23 0.59
N PHE A 235 -4.43 -20.33 -0.34
CA PHE A 235 -3.49 -19.36 -0.88
C PHE A 235 -3.12 -18.32 0.18
N GLY A 236 -4.11 -17.81 0.91
CA GLY A 236 -3.91 -16.93 2.07
C GLY A 236 -2.99 -17.54 3.13
N GLN A 237 -3.23 -18.81 3.52
CA GLN A 237 -2.35 -19.50 4.48
C GLN A 237 -0.91 -19.62 3.98
N VAL A 238 -0.72 -19.99 2.71
CA VAL A 238 0.59 -20.05 2.07
C VAL A 238 1.28 -18.68 2.07
N MET A 239 0.54 -17.61 1.79
CA MET A 239 1.05 -16.24 1.82
C MET A 239 1.51 -15.84 3.23
N ILE A 240 0.74 -16.19 4.27
CA ILE A 240 1.12 -15.95 5.68
C ILE A 240 2.41 -16.70 6.02
N GLU A 241 2.47 -18.01 5.73
CA GLU A 241 3.65 -18.84 5.99
C GLU A 241 4.90 -18.26 5.31
N ASN A 242 4.79 -17.76 4.09
CA ASN A 242 5.90 -17.18 3.34
C ASN A 242 6.43 -15.89 3.96
N LEU A 243 5.54 -15.01 4.43
CA LEU A 243 5.93 -13.77 5.09
C LEU A 243 6.56 -14.05 6.46
N GLN A 244 6.02 -15.01 7.21
CA GLN A 244 6.59 -15.45 8.49
C GLN A 244 8.00 -16.02 8.35
N ARG A 245 8.29 -16.79 7.28
CA ARG A 245 9.66 -17.27 6.99
C ARG A 245 10.67 -16.14 6.78
N ARG A 246 10.20 -14.93 6.47
CA ARG A 246 11.01 -13.71 6.32
C ARG A 246 10.95 -12.81 7.55
N GLN A 247 10.50 -13.36 8.69
CA GLN A 247 10.33 -12.65 9.95
C GLN A 247 9.29 -11.51 9.88
N CYS A 248 8.47 -11.46 8.81
CA CYS A 248 7.42 -10.47 8.61
C CYS A 248 6.07 -11.06 9.04
N THR A 249 5.69 -10.84 10.29
CA THR A 249 4.38 -11.28 10.81
C THR A 249 3.28 -10.29 10.43
N LEU A 250 2.18 -10.80 9.86
CA LEU A 250 0.96 -10.03 9.62
C LEU A 250 0.07 -10.02 10.87
N ALA A 251 0.40 -9.16 11.84
CA ALA A 251 -0.30 -9.10 13.13
C ALA A 251 -1.80 -8.82 13.01
N GLY A 252 -2.23 -8.15 11.93
CA GLY A 252 -3.62 -7.77 11.65
C GLY A 252 -4.34 -8.70 10.67
N VAL A 253 -3.79 -9.87 10.34
CA VAL A 253 -4.37 -10.76 9.31
C VAL A 253 -5.79 -11.21 9.62
N GLU A 254 -6.17 -11.26 10.90
CA GLU A 254 -7.53 -11.58 11.35
C GLU A 254 -8.58 -10.60 10.81
N ALA A 255 -8.20 -9.35 10.48
CA ALA A 255 -9.09 -8.37 9.87
C ALA A 255 -9.25 -8.57 8.35
N CYS A 256 -8.40 -9.39 7.73
CA CYS A 256 -8.29 -9.60 6.27
C CYS A 256 -9.09 -10.82 5.77
N GLN A 257 -10.21 -11.15 6.44
CA GLN A 257 -11.00 -12.35 6.13
C GLN A 257 -11.81 -12.22 4.83
N SER A 258 -12.44 -11.06 4.61
CA SER A 258 -13.30 -10.81 3.45
C SER A 258 -13.43 -9.31 3.18
N LEU A 259 -14.03 -8.93 2.04
CA LEU A 259 -14.38 -7.53 1.77
C LEU A 259 -15.36 -6.98 2.81
N ASP A 260 -16.25 -7.82 3.34
CA ASP A 260 -17.19 -7.41 4.39
C ASP A 260 -16.47 -7.15 5.71
N SER A 261 -15.49 -7.98 6.10
CA SER A 261 -14.70 -7.72 7.31
C SER A 261 -13.89 -6.41 7.19
N GLN A 262 -13.39 -6.11 5.99
CA GLN A 262 -12.71 -4.84 5.70
C GLN A 262 -13.65 -3.64 5.89
N LYS A 263 -14.86 -3.67 5.30
CA LYS A 263 -15.87 -2.60 5.46
C LYS A 263 -16.33 -2.45 6.91
N GLU A 264 -16.64 -3.56 7.58
CA GLU A 264 -17.10 -3.57 8.97
C GLU A 264 -16.09 -2.93 9.92
N ARG A 265 -14.79 -3.11 9.69
CA ARG A 265 -13.74 -2.47 10.50
C ARG A 265 -13.89 -0.95 10.55
N PHE A 266 -14.22 -0.32 9.42
CA PHE A 266 -14.45 1.12 9.34
C PHE A 266 -15.80 1.51 9.95
N LEU A 267 -16.88 0.81 9.62
CA LEU A 267 -18.22 1.13 10.15
C LEU A 267 -18.28 1.03 11.68
N LYS A 268 -17.61 0.03 12.27
CA LYS A 268 -17.55 -0.18 13.73
C LYS A 268 -16.69 0.87 14.46
N THR A 269 -15.84 1.61 13.74
CA THR A 269 -14.92 2.59 14.33
C THR A 269 -15.34 4.05 14.10
N GLY A 270 -16.57 4.27 13.64
CA GLY A 270 -17.18 5.62 13.57
C GLY A 270 -17.28 6.21 12.16
N TRP A 271 -16.98 5.44 11.11
CA TRP A 271 -17.19 5.85 9.73
C TRP A 271 -18.64 5.64 9.29
N GLN A 272 -19.16 6.53 8.43
CA GLN A 272 -20.57 6.52 8.02
C GLN A 272 -20.84 5.58 6.85
N HIS A 273 -19.92 5.54 5.90
CA HIS A 273 -19.99 4.69 4.72
C HIS A 273 -18.64 3.99 4.52
N ALA A 274 -18.68 2.76 4.00
CA ALA A 274 -17.50 2.01 3.63
C ALA A 274 -17.81 1.11 2.44
N ASP A 275 -16.95 1.16 1.42
CA ASP A 275 -16.97 0.29 0.25
C ASP A 275 -15.61 -0.39 0.09
N ALA A 276 -15.61 -1.54 -0.59
CA ALA A 276 -14.38 -2.29 -0.84
C ALA A 276 -14.50 -3.10 -2.13
N LEU A 277 -13.39 -3.20 -2.85
CA LEU A 277 -13.24 -4.03 -4.04
C LEU A 277 -11.97 -4.86 -3.92
N ASP A 278 -12.02 -6.12 -4.36
CA ASP A 278 -10.79 -6.88 -4.59
C ASP A 278 -10.02 -6.32 -5.79
N MET A 279 -8.72 -6.59 -5.84
CA MET A 279 -7.88 -5.98 -6.88
C MET A 279 -8.10 -6.61 -8.26
N ILE A 280 -8.73 -7.78 -8.37
CA ILE A 280 -9.09 -8.34 -9.67
C ILE A 280 -10.25 -7.55 -10.29
N THR A 281 -11.22 -7.14 -9.47
CA THR A 281 -12.29 -6.24 -9.86
C THR A 281 -11.72 -4.89 -10.28
N VAL A 282 -10.82 -4.31 -9.49
CA VAL A 282 -10.13 -3.05 -9.83
C VAL A 282 -9.37 -3.17 -11.16
N TYR A 283 -8.61 -4.26 -11.35
CA TYR A 283 -7.87 -4.51 -12.59
C TYR A 283 -8.80 -4.62 -13.80
N SER A 284 -9.95 -5.29 -13.66
CA SER A 284 -10.97 -5.38 -14.72
C SER A 284 -11.62 -4.05 -15.08
N MET A 285 -11.58 -3.07 -14.16
CA MET A 285 -12.12 -1.73 -14.35
C MET A 285 -11.10 -0.77 -15.00
N LEU A 286 -9.85 -1.19 -15.26
CA LEU A 286 -8.88 -0.32 -15.94
C LEU A 286 -9.30 -0.02 -17.40
N PRO A 287 -9.06 1.21 -17.91
CA PRO A 287 -9.33 1.57 -19.30
C PRO A 287 -8.79 0.53 -20.29
N GLN A 288 -9.57 0.15 -21.31
CA GLN A 288 -9.16 -0.91 -22.25
C GLN A 288 -7.87 -0.56 -23.00
N GLU A 289 -7.69 0.70 -23.37
CA GLU A 289 -6.45 1.19 -24.00
C GLU A 289 -5.25 1.06 -23.06
N ASP A 290 -5.46 1.32 -21.77
CA ASP A 290 -4.43 1.25 -20.76
C ASP A 290 -4.09 -0.20 -20.39
N MET A 291 -5.10 -1.08 -20.34
CA MET A 291 -4.94 -2.53 -20.27
C MET A 291 -4.09 -3.05 -21.44
N ALA A 292 -4.46 -2.73 -22.69
CA ALA A 292 -3.69 -3.13 -23.86
C ALA A 292 -2.23 -2.64 -23.80
N ARG A 293 -2.02 -1.42 -23.32
CA ARG A 293 -0.68 -0.85 -23.10
C ARG A 293 0.12 -1.66 -22.09
N ILE A 294 -0.40 -1.88 -20.88
CA ILE A 294 0.37 -2.61 -19.84
C ILE A 294 0.59 -4.08 -20.20
N GLU A 295 -0.36 -4.73 -20.88
CA GLU A 295 -0.20 -6.12 -21.29
C GLU A 295 0.85 -6.31 -22.38
N SER A 296 1.13 -5.26 -23.16
CA SER A 296 2.19 -5.26 -24.16
C SER A 296 3.61 -5.07 -23.59
N LEU A 297 3.74 -4.60 -22.35
CA LEU A 297 5.05 -4.34 -21.73
C LEU A 297 5.79 -5.65 -21.42
N GLU A 298 5.05 -6.65 -20.93
CA GLU A 298 5.59 -7.94 -20.51
C GLU A 298 4.60 -9.06 -20.82
N PHE A 299 5.10 -10.13 -21.44
CA PHE A 299 4.34 -11.35 -21.66
C PHE A 299 4.02 -12.02 -20.32
N LEU A 300 2.76 -12.43 -20.14
CA LEU A 300 2.26 -13.17 -18.99
C LEU A 300 1.58 -14.45 -19.52
N ASP A 301 2.17 -15.61 -19.23
CA ASP A 301 1.61 -16.92 -19.53
C ASP A 301 0.61 -17.37 -18.46
N GLU A 302 0.95 -17.22 -17.18
CA GLU A 302 0.16 -17.68 -16.04
C GLU A 302 -0.86 -16.63 -15.56
N ARG A 303 -1.96 -16.47 -16.30
CA ARG A 303 -3.04 -15.54 -15.95
C ARG A 303 -3.75 -15.91 -14.64
N GLU A 304 -3.82 -17.19 -14.33
CA GLU A 304 -4.41 -17.72 -13.10
C GLU A 304 -3.64 -17.25 -11.86
N LEU A 305 -2.32 -17.11 -11.96
CA LEU A 305 -1.49 -16.62 -10.86
C LEU A 305 -1.76 -15.15 -10.57
N LEU A 306 -1.87 -14.31 -11.61
CA LEU A 306 -2.28 -12.93 -11.46
C LEU A 306 -3.67 -12.84 -10.83
N GLN A 307 -4.63 -13.63 -11.29
CA GLN A 307 -5.98 -13.65 -10.75
C GLN A 307 -5.98 -14.02 -9.26
N GLN A 308 -5.30 -15.10 -8.87
CA GLN A 308 -5.20 -15.51 -7.47
C GLN A 308 -4.55 -14.43 -6.61
N LEU A 309 -3.46 -13.83 -7.07
CA LEU A 309 -2.80 -12.73 -6.37
C LEU A 309 -3.75 -11.54 -6.15
N LEU A 310 -4.44 -11.11 -7.21
CA LEU A 310 -5.33 -9.94 -7.17
C LEU A 310 -6.62 -10.20 -6.37
N GLN A 311 -7.07 -11.45 -6.24
CA GLN A 311 -8.18 -11.84 -5.36
C GLN A 311 -7.83 -11.77 -3.87
N HIS A 312 -6.54 -11.71 -3.53
CA HIS A 312 -6.03 -11.68 -2.15
C HIS A 312 -5.57 -10.30 -1.70
N TYR A 313 -5.83 -9.27 -2.50
CA TYR A 313 -5.69 -7.86 -2.10
C TYR A 313 -7.00 -7.13 -2.36
N SER A 314 -7.24 -6.10 -1.56
CA SER A 314 -8.39 -5.22 -1.70
C SER A 314 -7.99 -3.77 -1.56
N ILE A 315 -8.79 -2.91 -2.15
CA ILE A 315 -8.87 -1.49 -1.81
C ILE A 315 -10.22 -1.23 -1.16
N CYS A 316 -10.19 -0.70 0.06
CA CYS A 316 -11.35 -0.29 0.82
C CYS A 316 -11.28 1.23 1.01
N TRP A 317 -12.41 1.91 0.91
CA TRP A 317 -12.50 3.31 1.28
C TRP A 317 -13.73 3.58 2.14
N ALA A 318 -13.53 4.40 3.15
CA ALA A 318 -14.57 4.81 4.08
C ALA A 318 -14.70 6.32 4.10
N THR A 319 -15.91 6.83 4.35
CA THR A 319 -16.17 8.27 4.36
C THR A 319 -17.04 8.71 5.53
N LYS A 320 -16.86 9.98 5.88
CA LYS A 320 -17.71 10.79 6.75
C LYS A 320 -17.78 12.17 6.13
N ASP A 321 -18.96 12.76 5.99
CA ASP A 321 -19.11 13.93 5.12
C ASP A 321 -20.00 15.03 5.70
N ARG A 322 -19.60 15.62 6.84
CA ARG A 322 -20.37 16.71 7.46
C ARG A 322 -20.51 17.96 6.57
N LEU A 323 -19.49 18.24 5.76
CA LEU A 323 -19.45 19.34 4.80
C LEU A 323 -20.22 19.07 3.50
N ASN A 324 -20.81 17.87 3.32
CA ASN A 324 -21.58 17.48 2.15
C ASN A 324 -20.83 17.68 0.82
N LEU A 325 -19.55 17.30 0.76
CA LEU A 325 -18.75 17.33 -0.49
C LEU A 325 -19.21 16.27 -1.51
N GLY A 326 -20.17 15.42 -1.13
CA GLY A 326 -20.57 14.26 -1.91
C GLY A 326 -19.51 13.17 -1.87
N ASN A 327 -18.84 13.02 -0.72
CA ASN A 327 -17.84 11.97 -0.48
C ASN A 327 -18.49 10.59 -0.41
N ALA A 328 -19.73 10.50 0.06
CA ALA A 328 -20.53 9.25 0.01
C ALA A 328 -20.75 8.73 -1.42
N HIS A 329 -20.57 9.58 -2.44
CA HIS A 329 -20.67 9.23 -3.86
C HIS A 329 -19.30 9.02 -4.52
N VAL A 330 -18.20 9.05 -3.77
CA VAL A 330 -16.90 8.66 -4.30
C VAL A 330 -16.94 7.16 -4.55
N THR A 331 -17.11 6.78 -5.81
CA THR A 331 -17.01 5.40 -6.28
C THR A 331 -15.73 5.24 -7.07
N LEU A 332 -15.07 4.10 -6.93
CA LEU A 332 -13.98 3.73 -7.83
C LEU A 332 -14.57 3.46 -9.24
N GLN A 333 -14.47 4.44 -10.14
CA GLN A 333 -14.92 4.31 -11.53
C GLN A 333 -13.76 4.63 -12.47
N LEU A 334 -13.05 3.59 -12.86
CA LEU A 334 -11.92 3.69 -13.78
C LEU A 334 -12.35 3.73 -15.27
N HIS A 335 -13.64 3.55 -15.56
CA HIS A 335 -14.29 3.89 -16.85
C HIS A 335 -15.48 4.84 -16.65
N GLY A 336 -15.80 5.65 -17.66
CA GLY A 336 -16.98 6.53 -17.70
C GLY A 336 -18.33 5.82 -17.88
N ARG A 337 -18.57 4.70 -17.18
CA ARG A 337 -19.89 4.07 -17.09
C ARG A 337 -20.29 3.96 -15.62
N GLU A 338 -21.38 4.64 -15.26
CA GLU A 338 -22.04 4.51 -13.96
C GLU A 338 -22.49 3.06 -13.76
N TRP A 339 -21.87 2.37 -12.80
CA TRP A 339 -22.43 1.13 -12.25
C TRP A 339 -23.04 1.49 -10.89
N ALA A 340 -24.33 1.80 -10.90
CA ALA A 340 -25.10 1.82 -9.67
C ALA A 340 -25.06 0.42 -9.04
N CYS A 341 -24.70 0.36 -7.76
CA CYS A 341 -24.78 -0.85 -6.94
C CYS A 341 -26.20 -1.43 -6.97
N SER A 342 -26.44 -2.40 -7.83
CA SER A 342 -27.60 -3.30 -7.76
C SER A 342 -27.15 -4.75 -7.91
N TRP A 343 -26.20 -5.17 -7.08
CA TRP A 343 -25.86 -6.58 -6.91
C TRP A 343 -26.62 -7.14 -5.70
N SER A 344 -27.93 -7.30 -5.90
CA SER A 344 -28.82 -7.99 -4.96
C SER A 344 -29.90 -8.67 -5.78
N ARG A 345 -29.92 -10.01 -5.73
CA ARG A 345 -30.83 -10.95 -6.42
C ARG A 345 -30.56 -11.22 -7.90
N LYS A 346 -29.56 -12.05 -8.21
CA LYS A 346 -29.63 -12.91 -9.43
C LYS A 346 -28.68 -14.12 -9.51
N HIS A 347 -28.08 -14.56 -8.40
CA HIS A 347 -27.32 -15.81 -8.38
C HIS A 347 -27.87 -16.78 -7.32
N GLU A 348 -29.03 -17.36 -7.64
CA GLU A 348 -29.56 -18.56 -6.96
C GLU A 348 -29.97 -19.65 -7.98
N THR A 349 -29.51 -19.59 -9.23
CA THR A 349 -29.98 -20.52 -10.28
C THR A 349 -28.89 -21.03 -11.23
N ILE A 350 -27.63 -21.10 -10.77
CA ILE A 350 -26.56 -21.81 -11.50
C ILE A 350 -25.81 -22.74 -10.53
N THR A 351 -26.58 -23.58 -9.84
CA THR A 351 -26.06 -24.70 -9.03
C THR A 351 -26.75 -26.03 -9.36
N ALA A 352 -27.27 -26.14 -10.59
CA ALA A 352 -27.95 -27.35 -11.05
C ALA A 352 -27.65 -27.62 -12.54
N GLN A 353 -26.38 -27.87 -12.92
CA GLN A 353 -26.11 -28.53 -14.20
C GLN A 353 -24.74 -29.19 -14.41
N PHE A 354 -23.89 -29.33 -13.40
CA PHE A 354 -22.67 -30.15 -13.52
C PHE A 354 -22.50 -31.08 -12.31
N GLN A 355 -23.37 -32.07 -12.23
CA GLN A 355 -23.08 -33.34 -11.55
C GLN A 355 -22.91 -34.40 -12.63
N GLY A 356 -21.67 -34.78 -12.90
CA GLY A 356 -21.38 -35.84 -13.86
C GLY A 356 -19.90 -36.07 -14.07
N HIS A 357 -19.37 -37.07 -13.35
CA HIS A 357 -18.15 -37.86 -13.62
C HIS A 357 -16.91 -37.56 -12.76
N LEU A 358 -16.78 -38.41 -11.74
CA LEU A 358 -15.56 -38.73 -11.00
C LEU A 358 -14.77 -39.82 -11.74
N HIS A 359 -13.47 -39.62 -11.98
CA HIS A 359 -12.39 -40.64 -11.94
C HIS A 359 -11.00 -39.91 -11.98
N PRO A 360 -9.84 -40.53 -11.66
CA PRO A 360 -9.00 -40.09 -10.55
C PRO A 360 -7.52 -39.96 -10.94
N LEU A 361 -6.93 -38.76 -10.84
CA LEU A 361 -5.47 -38.62 -10.83
C LEU A 361 -5.03 -37.74 -9.66
N ARG A 362 -5.38 -38.21 -8.45
CA ARG A 362 -4.70 -37.79 -7.21
C ARG A 362 -3.33 -38.46 -7.16
N ARG A 363 -2.29 -37.77 -7.65
CA ARG A 363 -0.89 -37.89 -7.16
C ARG A 363 0.11 -36.88 -7.78
N HIS A 364 -0.34 -35.88 -8.54
CA HIS A 364 0.54 -34.81 -9.05
C HIS A 364 0.31 -33.43 -8.42
N ALA A 365 -0.79 -33.19 -7.70
CA ALA A 365 -1.14 -31.86 -7.17
C ALA A 365 -0.30 -31.38 -5.96
N VAL A 366 0.43 -32.28 -5.28
CA VAL A 366 1.17 -31.93 -4.06
C VAL A 366 2.61 -31.48 -4.35
N ARG A 367 3.22 -31.96 -5.44
CA ARG A 367 4.56 -31.50 -5.87
C ARG A 367 4.54 -30.11 -6.51
N TYR A 368 3.43 -29.72 -7.13
CA TYR A 368 3.31 -28.37 -7.70
C TYR A 368 3.22 -27.30 -6.63
N CYS A 369 2.45 -27.48 -5.54
CA CYS A 369 2.35 -26.48 -4.46
C CYS A 369 3.70 -26.08 -3.84
N ILE A 370 4.71 -26.95 -3.85
CA ILE A 370 6.02 -26.67 -3.26
C ILE A 370 6.91 -25.88 -4.23
N TYR A 371 6.88 -26.17 -5.55
CA TYR A 371 7.56 -25.35 -6.56
C TYR A 371 6.85 -24.00 -6.82
N PHE A 372 5.51 -23.96 -6.68
CA PHE A 372 4.63 -22.81 -6.89
C PHE A 372 4.84 -21.67 -5.89
N VAL A 373 5.23 -22.03 -4.67
CA VAL A 373 5.56 -21.08 -3.60
C VAL A 373 6.99 -20.56 -3.71
N VAL A 374 7.90 -21.38 -4.22
CA VAL A 374 9.30 -21.00 -4.44
C VAL A 374 9.43 -19.95 -5.54
N LEU A 375 8.56 -19.93 -6.56
CA LEU A 375 8.54 -18.89 -7.60
C LEU A 375 8.03 -17.52 -7.09
N ILE A 376 6.96 -17.49 -6.29
CA ILE A 376 6.50 -16.27 -5.60
C ILE A 376 7.59 -15.78 -4.62
N CYS A 377 8.38 -16.70 -4.06
CA CYS A 377 9.51 -16.36 -3.21
C CYS A 377 10.76 -15.86 -3.98
N TYR A 378 10.99 -16.34 -5.20
CA TYR A 378 12.05 -15.85 -6.09
C TYR A 378 11.80 -14.39 -6.53
N ALA A 379 10.54 -13.98 -6.72
CA ALA A 379 10.19 -12.61 -7.12
C ALA A 379 10.53 -11.49 -6.09
N ILE A 380 11.00 -11.84 -4.88
CA ILE A 380 11.38 -10.86 -3.83
C ILE A 380 12.90 -10.93 -3.48
N HIS A 381 13.67 -11.81 -4.13
CA HIS A 381 15.13 -11.93 -4.17
C HIS A 381 16.01 -11.51 -2.95
N ILE A 382 16.70 -12.53 -2.40
CA ILE A 382 17.99 -12.43 -1.69
C ILE A 382 18.96 -13.42 -2.37
N PRO A 383 20.29 -13.13 -2.44
CA PRO A 383 21.29 -13.96 -3.11
C PRO A 383 21.50 -15.33 -2.43
N THR A 384 21.60 -16.39 -3.21
CA THR A 384 22.05 -17.71 -2.73
C THR A 384 23.23 -18.22 -3.55
N HIS A 385 24.27 -18.70 -2.85
CA HIS A 385 25.39 -19.42 -3.46
C HIS A 385 24.92 -20.78 -3.97
N PRO A 386 25.30 -21.19 -5.20
CA PRO A 386 24.93 -22.48 -5.75
C PRO A 386 25.85 -23.54 -5.15
N LEU A 387 25.35 -24.40 -4.25
CA LEU A 387 25.88 -25.74 -3.89
C LEU A 387 25.30 -26.14 -2.52
N GLN A 388 24.02 -26.55 -2.45
CA GLN A 388 23.50 -27.33 -1.29
C GLN A 388 22.08 -27.94 -1.47
N PHE A 389 21.61 -28.21 -2.69
CA PHE A 389 20.24 -28.72 -2.93
C PHE A 389 20.14 -30.08 -3.65
N GLU A 390 21.16 -30.94 -3.58
CA GLU A 390 21.07 -32.31 -4.13
C GLU A 390 20.64 -33.40 -3.12
N GLY A 391 20.35 -33.06 -1.87
CA GLY A 391 20.14 -34.06 -0.80
C GLY A 391 18.70 -34.48 -0.48
N LEU A 392 17.67 -33.87 -1.06
CA LEU A 392 16.29 -33.97 -0.52
C LEU A 392 15.21 -34.29 -1.56
N VAL A 393 15.58 -34.98 -2.65
CA VAL A 393 14.63 -35.45 -3.69
C VAL A 393 14.31 -36.96 -3.55
N TRP A 394 14.91 -37.67 -2.59
CA TRP A 394 14.62 -39.08 -2.30
C TRP A 394 14.16 -39.29 -0.86
N SER A 395 12.95 -38.86 -0.53
CA SER A 395 12.06 -39.45 0.49
C SER A 395 10.79 -38.60 0.55
N PHE A 396 9.63 -39.25 0.32
CA PHE A 396 8.25 -38.75 0.30
C PHE A 396 7.65 -38.27 -1.04
#